data_AF-A0AA43EIZ1-F1
#
_entry.id   AF-A0AA43EIZ1-F1
#
_cell.length_a   1.000
_cell.length_b   1.000
_cell.length_c   1.000
_cell.angle_alpha   90.00
_cell.angle_beta   90.00
_cell.angle_gamma   90.00
#
_symmetry.space_group_name_H-M   'P 1'
#
loop_
_entity.id
_entity.type
_entity.pdbx_description
1 polymer ?
#
loop_
_entity_poly.entity_id
_entity_poly.type
_entity_poly.pdbx_seq_one_letter_code
_entity_poly.pdbx_strand_id
1 'polypeptide(L)'
;MRVIHGFVLALINLASILVGFAVFTLSGSGHQVAVQVPVALLGTVAGFAAWLWLVRRSRLGWDRTRLRQRAAVFVLAFLGAAVVFIPLHFFTQGYVTAWSNVTALWAFQAPANLLAMLVAERRFASGPERKEHA
;
A
#
# COMPACT_ATOMS: atom_id res chain seq x y z
N MET A 1 -15.49 2.96 -5.90
CA MET A 1 -14.42 1.96 -5.75
C MET A 1 -13.01 2.54 -5.59
N ARG A 2 -12.63 3.62 -6.30
CA ARG A 2 -11.28 4.23 -6.19
C ARG A 2 -10.84 4.55 -4.75
N VAL A 3 -11.75 5.13 -3.97
CA VAL A 3 -11.56 5.44 -2.54
C VAL A 3 -11.23 4.20 -1.74
N ILE A 4 -11.97 3.11 -1.95
CA ILE A 4 -11.75 1.84 -1.22
C ILE A 4 -10.37 1.29 -1.54
N HIS A 5 -9.95 1.23 -2.80
CA HIS A 5 -8.62 0.70 -3.13
C HIS A 5 -7.48 1.57 -2.62
N GLY A 6 -7.63 2.90 -2.66
CA GLY A 6 -6.64 3.83 -2.09
C GLY A 6 -6.54 3.67 -0.58
N PHE A 7 -7.68 3.58 0.11
CA PHE A 7 -7.72 3.37 1.55
C PHE A 7 -7.15 2.01 1.97
N VAL A 8 -7.48 0.93 1.26
CA VAL A 8 -6.91 -0.39 1.52
C VAL A 8 -5.41 -0.40 1.28
N LEU A 9 -4.91 0.27 0.23
CA LEU A 9 -3.47 0.41 0.01
C LEU A 9 -2.80 1.19 1.16
N ALA A 10 -3.45 2.23 1.69
CA ALA A 10 -2.96 2.94 2.88
C ALA A 10 -2.83 2.00 4.09
N LEU A 11 -3.86 1.19 4.38
CA LEU A 11 -3.85 0.22 5.47
C LEU A 11 -2.76 -0.84 5.29
N ILE A 12 -2.60 -1.34 4.06
CA ILE A 12 -1.54 -2.31 3.72
C ILE A 12 -0.16 -1.72 3.98
N ASN A 13 0.09 -0.46 3.60
CA ASN A 13 1.37 0.20 3.89
C ASN A 13 1.63 0.26 5.40
N LEU A 14 0.66 0.73 6.18
CA LEU A 14 0.81 0.86 7.63
C LEU A 14 1.04 -0.50 8.30
N ALA A 15 0.25 -1.52 7.94
CA ALA A 15 0.44 -2.88 8.42
C ALA A 15 1.83 -3.42 8.05
N SER A 16 2.30 -3.18 6.83
CA SER A 16 3.62 -3.64 6.37
C SER A 16 4.76 -2.94 7.10
N ILE A 17 4.62 -1.65 7.42
CA ILE A 17 5.58 -0.90 8.25
C ILE A 17 5.66 -1.49 9.66
N LEU A 18 4.51 -1.82 10.26
CA LEU A 18 4.46 -2.47 11.58
C LEU A 18 5.08 -3.87 11.55
N VAL A 19 4.82 -4.66 10.51
CA VAL A 19 5.48 -5.96 10.32
C VAL A 19 6.99 -5.79 10.16
N GLY A 20 7.45 -4.82 9.38
CA GLY A 20 8.87 -4.52 9.24
C GLY A 20 9.53 -4.14 10.56
N PHE A 21 8.83 -3.37 11.39
CA PHE A 21 9.29 -3.03 12.75
C PHE A 21 9.36 -4.26 13.67
N ALA A 22 8.36 -5.14 13.59
CA ALA A 22 8.35 -6.39 14.34
C ALA A 22 9.52 -7.30 13.93
N VAL A 23 9.75 -7.48 12.63
CA VAL A 23 10.89 -8.27 12.11
C VAL A 23 12.22 -7.67 12.55
N PHE A 24 12.37 -6.35 12.49
CA PHE A 24 13.54 -5.67 13.03
C PHE A 24 13.77 -6.00 14.51
N THR A 25 12.73 -5.86 15.34
CA THR A 25 12.81 -6.11 16.78
C THR A 25 13.24 -7.55 17.07
N LEU A 26 12.68 -8.52 16.33
CA LEU A 26 13.02 -9.93 16.46
C LEU A 26 14.43 -10.28 15.93
N SER A 27 14.94 -9.51 14.97
CA SER A 27 16.26 -9.77 14.37
C SER A 27 17.42 -9.37 15.28
N GLY A 28 17.21 -8.48 16.26
CA GLY A 28 18.28 -7.90 17.08
C GLY A 28 19.31 -7.09 16.29
N SER A 29 19.00 -6.73 15.03
CA SER A 29 19.90 -5.94 14.18
C SER A 29 20.15 -4.54 14.74
N GLY A 30 21.35 -3.99 14.57
CA GLY A 30 21.64 -2.59 14.85
C GLY A 30 21.15 -1.61 13.79
N HIS A 31 20.62 -2.10 12.65
CA HIS A 31 20.28 -1.29 11.48
C HIS A 31 18.78 -1.40 11.13
N GLN A 32 17.94 -0.65 11.86
CA GLN A 32 16.48 -0.68 11.70
C GLN A 32 16.02 -0.47 10.26
N VAL A 33 16.49 0.58 9.60
CA VAL A 33 16.05 0.94 8.24
C VAL A 33 16.38 -0.18 7.24
N ALA A 34 17.54 -0.83 7.38
CA ALA A 34 18.00 -1.88 6.48
C ALA A 34 17.13 -3.15 6.56
N VAL A 35 16.47 -3.39 7.69
CA VAL A 35 15.55 -4.53 7.87
C VAL A 35 14.11 -4.13 7.60
N GLN A 36 13.65 -3.03 8.21
CA GLN A 36 12.26 -2.62 8.18
C GLN A 36 11.80 -2.22 6.78
N VAL A 37 12.59 -1.44 6.04
CA VAL A 37 12.16 -0.91 4.72
C VAL A 37 11.97 -2.03 3.69
N PRO A 38 12.90 -2.98 3.51
CA PRO A 38 12.69 -4.09 2.58
C PRO A 38 11.48 -4.96 2.95
N VAL A 39 11.31 -5.28 4.24
CA VAL A 39 10.17 -6.08 4.71
C VAL A 39 8.85 -5.35 4.44
N ALA A 40 8.78 -4.06 4.77
CA ALA A 40 7.59 -3.25 4.54
C ALA A 40 7.26 -3.10 3.04
N LEU A 41 8.28 -2.94 2.19
CA LEU A 41 8.12 -2.88 0.74
C LEU A 41 7.54 -4.18 0.17
N LEU A 42 8.14 -5.32 0.55
CA LEU A 42 7.68 -6.64 0.13
C LEU A 42 6.25 -6.91 0.60
N GLY A 43 5.95 -6.60 1.87
CA GLY A 43 4.61 -6.71 2.44
C GLY A 43 3.60 -5.85 1.69
N THR A 44 3.98 -4.63 1.30
CA THR A 44 3.09 -3.71 0.57
C THR A 44 2.76 -4.25 -0.82
N VAL A 45 3.77 -4.70 -1.57
CA VAL A 45 3.60 -5.27 -2.91
C VAL A 45 2.75 -6.53 -2.86
N ALA A 46 3.08 -7.47 -1.97
CA ALA A 46 2.36 -8.72 -1.81
C ALA A 46 0.91 -8.49 -1.35
N GLY A 47 0.72 -7.64 -0.36
CA GLY A 47 -0.59 -7.30 0.19
C GLY A 47 -1.50 -6.65 -0.86
N PHE A 48 -0.98 -5.69 -1.63
CA PHE A 48 -1.78 -5.04 -2.67
C PHE A 48 -2.10 -5.97 -3.84
N ALA A 49 -1.14 -6.84 -4.22
CA ALA A 49 -1.41 -7.87 -5.21
C ALA A 49 -2.51 -8.85 -4.75
N ALA A 50 -2.48 -9.28 -3.49
CA ALA A 50 -3.50 -10.13 -2.89
C ALA A 50 -4.88 -9.43 -2.85
N TRP A 51 -4.91 -8.13 -2.51
CA TRP A 51 -6.12 -7.33 -2.55
C TRP A 51 -6.73 -7.29 -3.96
N LEU A 52 -5.94 -6.97 -4.99
CA LEU A 52 -6.46 -6.94 -6.36
C LEU A 52 -6.90 -8.32 -6.86
N TRP A 53 -6.24 -9.40 -6.42
CA TRP A 53 -6.70 -10.77 -6.67
C TRP A 53 -8.09 -11.01 -6.07
N LEU A 54 -8.32 -10.59 -4.82
CA LEU A 54 -9.62 -10.72 -4.15
C LEU A 54 -10.70 -9.87 -4.83
N VAL A 55 -10.39 -8.63 -5.22
CA VAL A 55 -11.29 -7.73 -5.95
C VAL A 55 -11.73 -8.38 -7.26
N ARG A 56 -10.80 -8.96 -8.04
CA ARG A 56 -11.14 -9.71 -9.26
C ARG A 56 -12.05 -10.89 -8.98
N ARG A 57 -11.73 -11.71 -7.97
CA ARG A 57 -12.52 -12.89 -7.60
C ARG A 57 -13.95 -12.50 -7.21
N SER A 58 -14.10 -11.37 -6.55
CA SER A 58 -15.39 -10.84 -6.07
C SER A 58 -16.20 -10.12 -7.16
N ARG A 59 -15.69 -10.05 -8.41
CA ARG A 59 -16.26 -9.28 -9.51
C ARG A 59 -16.49 -7.79 -9.18
N LEU A 60 -15.81 -7.29 -8.15
CA LEU A 60 -15.78 -5.86 -7.83
C LEU A 60 -14.90 -5.22 -8.91
N GLY A 61 -15.51 -4.45 -9.81
CA GLY A 61 -14.84 -3.95 -11.01
C GLY A 61 -13.57 -3.15 -10.70
N TRP A 62 -12.45 -3.56 -11.29
CA TRP A 62 -11.20 -2.79 -11.31
C TRP A 62 -10.88 -2.43 -12.76
N ASP A 63 -11.18 -1.19 -13.15
CA ASP A 63 -10.84 -0.67 -14.48
C ASP A 63 -9.37 -0.25 -14.51
N ARG A 64 -8.56 -1.05 -15.21
CA ARG A 64 -7.12 -0.85 -15.35
C ARG A 64 -6.76 0.23 -16.36
N THR A 65 -7.62 0.49 -17.33
CA THR A 65 -7.26 1.30 -18.50
C THR A 65 -7.20 2.79 -18.18
N ARG A 66 -7.84 3.21 -17.09
CA ARG A 66 -7.95 4.63 -16.74
C ARG A 66 -6.78 5.08 -15.87
N LEU A 67 -5.80 5.75 -16.46
CA LEU A 67 -4.71 6.44 -15.74
C LEU A 67 -5.24 7.31 -14.58
N ARG A 68 -6.33 8.05 -14.80
CA ARG A 68 -7.00 8.86 -13.78
C ARG A 68 -7.41 8.06 -12.54
N GLN A 69 -7.83 6.80 -12.73
CA GLN A 69 -8.22 5.93 -11.62
C GLN A 69 -7.00 5.52 -10.79
N ARG A 70 -5.89 5.21 -11.44
CA ARG A 70 -4.62 4.85 -10.78
C ARG A 70 -4.07 6.03 -10.00
N ALA A 71 -4.02 7.21 -10.62
CA ALA A 71 -3.61 8.44 -9.96
C ALA A 71 -4.48 8.75 -8.74
N ALA A 72 -5.80 8.57 -8.84
CA ALA A 72 -6.69 8.74 -7.70
C ALA A 72 -6.41 7.73 -6.57
N VAL A 73 -6.22 6.44 -6.87
CA VAL A 73 -5.86 5.42 -5.87
C VAL A 73 -4.54 5.77 -5.20
N PHE A 74 -3.55 6.22 -5.98
CA PHE A 74 -2.24 6.64 -5.50
C PHE A 74 -2.39 7.80 -4.51
N VAL A 75 -2.98 8.93 -4.92
CA VAL A 75 -3.17 10.11 -4.06
C VAL A 75 -4.00 9.78 -2.81
N LEU A 76 -5.09 9.02 -2.96
CA LEU A 76 -5.94 8.65 -1.83
C LEU A 76 -5.21 7.74 -0.83
N ALA A 77 -4.21 6.96 -1.25
CA ALA A 77 -3.41 6.16 -0.33
C ALA A 77 -2.51 7.02 0.58
N PHE A 78 -2.01 8.16 0.09
CA PHE A 78 -1.23 9.11 0.93
C PHE A 78 -2.11 9.78 1.98
N LEU A 79 -3.26 10.29 1.54
CA LEU A 79 -4.21 10.97 2.42
C LEU A 79 -4.80 9.99 3.43
N GLY A 80 -5.22 8.81 2.97
CA GLY A 80 -5.73 7.75 3.84
C GLY A 80 -4.70 7.31 4.88
N ALA A 81 -3.43 7.22 4.52
CA ALA A 81 -2.39 6.85 5.46
C ALA A 81 -2.18 7.90 6.53
N ALA A 82 -2.16 9.19 6.19
CA ALA A 82 -2.10 10.27 7.19
C ALA A 82 -3.34 10.27 8.12
N VAL A 83 -4.54 10.10 7.53
CA VAL A 83 -5.81 10.03 8.27
C VAL A 83 -5.85 8.89 9.29
N VAL A 84 -5.20 7.75 8.99
CA VAL A 84 -5.14 6.61 9.93
C VAL A 84 -3.95 6.74 10.88
N PHE A 85 -2.78 7.12 10.37
CA PHE A 85 -1.54 7.19 11.13
C PHE A 85 -1.57 8.24 12.23
N ILE A 86 -2.09 9.45 11.95
CA ILE A 86 -2.10 10.54 12.93
C ILE A 86 -2.93 10.17 14.18
N PRO A 87 -4.20 9.70 14.05
CA PRO A 87 -4.95 9.24 15.21
C PRO A 87 -4.29 8.04 15.91
N LEU A 88 -3.83 7.04 15.14
CA LEU A 88 -3.17 5.87 15.73
C LEU A 88 -1.93 6.26 16.56
N HIS A 89 -1.12 7.19 16.05
CA HIS A 89 0.02 7.73 16.77
C HIS A 89 -0.41 8.50 18.03
N PHE A 90 -1.44 9.34 17.93
CA PHE A 90 -1.98 10.06 19.08
C PHE A 90 -2.44 9.11 20.19
N PHE A 91 -3.21 8.07 19.84
CA PHE A 91 -3.70 7.10 20.82
C PHE A 91 -2.59 6.26 21.45
N THR A 92 -1.52 5.96 20.72
CA THR A 92 -0.43 5.10 21.22
C THR A 92 0.67 5.87 21.95
N GLN A 93 0.93 7.12 21.58
CA GLN A 93 2.03 7.93 22.14
C GLN A 93 1.54 9.06 23.06
N GLY A 94 0.25 9.39 23.05
CA GLY A 94 -0.33 10.46 23.86
C GLY A 94 -0.15 11.89 23.31
N TYR A 95 0.41 12.03 22.09
CA TYR A 95 0.59 13.33 21.43
C TYR A 95 0.50 13.24 19.91
N VAL A 96 0.19 14.38 19.27
CA VAL A 96 0.06 14.49 17.82
C VAL A 96 1.43 14.36 17.18
N THR A 97 1.54 13.49 16.18
CA THR A 97 2.81 13.22 15.51
C THR A 97 3.39 14.47 14.82
N ALA A 98 4.72 14.56 14.75
CA ALA A 98 5.39 15.64 14.03
C ALA A 98 5.22 15.51 12.52
N TRP A 99 5.29 16.64 11.80
CA TRP A 99 5.18 16.66 10.34
C TRP A 99 6.26 15.81 9.65
N SER A 100 7.46 15.75 10.23
CA SER A 100 8.57 14.91 9.76
C SER A 100 8.19 13.43 9.65
N ASN A 101 7.38 12.91 10.57
CA ASN A 101 6.93 11.52 10.57
C ASN A 101 5.95 11.25 9.42
N VAL A 102 5.06 12.20 9.13
CA VAL A 102 4.14 12.12 7.99
C VAL A 102 4.91 12.17 6.68
N THR A 103 5.88 13.07 6.55
CA THR A 103 6.71 13.14 5.35
C THR A 103 7.60 11.90 5.16
N ALA A 104 8.11 11.30 6.25
CA ALA A 104 8.88 10.06 6.18
C ALA A 104 7.99 8.89 5.73
N LEU A 105 6.77 8.79 6.26
CA LEU A 105 5.76 7.83 5.80
C LEU A 105 5.50 7.99 4.30
N TRP A 106 5.28 9.21 3.83
CA TRP A 106 5.05 9.50 2.40
C TRP A 106 6.27 9.20 1.53
N ALA A 107 7.49 9.48 2.01
CA ALA A 107 8.72 9.15 1.30
C ALA A 107 8.89 7.64 1.08
N PHE A 108 8.47 6.82 2.05
CA PHE A 108 8.39 5.37 1.87
C PHE A 108 7.24 4.96 0.94
N GLN A 109 6.05 5.54 1.14
CA GLN A 109 4.84 5.14 0.40
C GLN A 109 4.94 5.45 -1.10
N ALA A 110 5.62 6.52 -1.51
CA ALA A 110 5.74 6.88 -2.92
C ALA A 110 6.33 5.74 -3.78
N PRO A 111 7.57 5.28 -3.54
CA PRO A 111 8.14 4.16 -4.30
C PRO A 111 7.39 2.85 -4.05
N ALA A 112 6.92 2.59 -2.82
CA ALA A 112 6.22 1.35 -2.49
C ALA A 112 4.88 1.22 -3.22
N ASN A 113 4.06 2.26 -3.22
CA ASN A 113 2.77 2.30 -3.92
C ASN A 113 2.97 2.18 -5.43
N LEU A 114 3.95 2.89 -5.98
CA LEU A 114 4.25 2.82 -7.41
C LEU A 114 4.63 1.38 -7.80
N LEU A 115 5.54 0.76 -7.05
CA LEU A 115 5.96 -0.62 -7.31
C LEU A 115 4.80 -1.61 -7.16
N ALA A 116 3.99 -1.48 -6.10
CA ALA A 116 2.84 -2.34 -5.87
C ALA A 116 1.83 -2.26 -7.02
N MET A 117 1.55 -1.06 -7.53
CA MET A 117 0.68 -0.87 -8.70
C MET A 117 1.28 -1.49 -9.95
N LEU A 118 2.56 -1.25 -10.26
CA LEU A 118 3.23 -1.80 -11.43
C LEU A 118 3.26 -3.33 -11.43
N VAL A 119 3.60 -3.94 -10.29
CA VAL A 119 3.64 -5.40 -10.13
C VAL A 119 2.26 -6.00 -10.29
N ALA A 120 1.26 -5.42 -9.61
CA ALA A 120 -0.09 -5.94 -9.69
C ALA A 120 -0.67 -5.77 -11.10
N GLU A 121 -0.36 -4.68 -11.79
CA GLU A 121 -0.73 -4.50 -13.20
C GLU A 121 -0.13 -5.57 -14.10
N ARG A 122 1.18 -5.81 -14.04
CA ARG A 122 1.83 -6.86 -14.84
C ARG A 122 1.25 -8.23 -14.56
N ARG A 123 1.03 -8.56 -13.28
CA ARG A 123 0.52 -9.87 -12.86
C ARG A 123 -0.90 -10.12 -13.34
N PHE A 124 -1.70 -9.06 -13.46
CA PHE A 124 -3.11 -9.19 -13.81
C PHE A 124 -3.44 -8.79 -15.24
N ALA A 125 -2.60 -8.04 -15.95
CA ALA A 125 -2.75 -7.67 -17.36
C ALA A 125 -2.88 -8.88 -18.29
N SER A 126 -2.28 -10.01 -17.93
CA SER A 126 -2.36 -11.29 -18.66
C SER A 126 -3.66 -12.08 -18.42
N GLY A 127 -4.80 -11.40 -18.18
CA GLY A 127 -6.11 -12.05 -18.24
C GLY A 127 -6.44 -12.45 -19.67
N PRO A 128 -7.15 -13.57 -19.91
CA PRO A 128 -7.39 -14.07 -21.26
C PRO A 128 -8.02 -12.96 -22.08
N GLU A 129 -7.43 -12.68 -23.25
CA GLU A 129 -8.11 -11.93 -24.29
C GLU A 129 -9.53 -12.47 -24.35
N ARG A 130 -10.49 -11.62 -24.05
CA ARG A 130 -11.89 -11.92 -24.30
C ARG A 130 -11.94 -12.00 -25.82
N LYS A 131 -11.74 -13.20 -26.37
CA LYS A 131 -12.05 -13.49 -27.76
C LYS A 131 -13.50 -13.06 -27.91
N GLU A 132 -13.69 -11.91 -28.54
CA GLU A 132 -14.99 -11.41 -28.91
C GLU A 132 -15.55 -12.45 -29.87
N HIS A 133 -16.39 -13.33 -29.33
CA HIS A 133 -17.39 -14.00 -30.13
C HIS A 133 -18.49 -12.97 -30.40
N ALA A 134 -18.37 -12.27 -31.53
CA ALA A 134 -19.48 -11.72 -32.30
C ALA A 134 -18.97 -11.38 -33.71
#